data_AF-A0A9P7IAA2-F1
#
_entry.id   AF-A0A9P7IAA2-F1
#
_cell.length_a   1.000
_cell.length_b   1.000
_cell.length_c   1.000
_cell.angle_alpha   90.00
_cell.angle_beta   90.00
_cell.angle_gamma   90.00
#
_symmetry.space_group_name_H-M   'P 1'
#
loop_
_entity.id
_entity.type
_entity.pdbx_description
1 polymer ?
#
loop_
_entity_poly.entity_id
_entity_poly.type
_entity_poly.pdbx_seq_one_letter_code
_entity_poly.pdbx_strand_id
1 'polypeptide(L)'
;MYFICFNLVIFTEEQQPLIYTPLEFLDSQTAERLAESARKLAVGNVAGTKYLWVENLILRKGTSPITHSKTHFSFYYGQRRVRLADARVHTFRIKDEISIPHADPMIGYYRYSADEERKEKLRAPRPPRGLDNDPVQQKYGARYRKLTPEDWRQDPYLVCILLSLAQLQQRKAYGPRGIFLVRLLVTNMDDRDDAYVYKADVPYQLLESLHCPTRSIEDFDFPQVNYVKVPFKPYSTFSERVQVHLAGAEYSPRLDPIGSTLMGPSSPRGKKRKRDEE
;
A
#
# COMPACT_ATOMS: atom_id res chain seq x y z
N MET A 1 -19.69 11.11 13.86
CA MET A 1 -19.00 12.39 14.08
C MET A 1 -17.55 12.06 14.40
N TYR A 2 -16.68 11.84 13.40
CA TYR A 2 -15.26 11.43 13.59
C TYR A 2 -14.36 11.84 12.41
N PHE A 3 -14.57 13.03 11.84
CA PHE A 3 -13.82 13.51 10.66
C PHE A 3 -12.95 14.75 10.93
N ILE A 4 -12.93 15.27 12.16
CA ILE A 4 -12.36 16.60 12.44
C ILE A 4 -10.82 16.60 12.40
N CYS A 5 -10.15 15.49 12.68
CA CYS A 5 -8.67 15.45 12.71
C CYS A 5 -8.00 15.06 11.38
N PHE A 6 -8.73 14.57 10.38
CA PHE A 6 -8.12 14.10 9.12
C PHE A 6 -7.91 15.19 8.07
N ASN A 7 -8.53 16.37 8.24
CA ASN A 7 -8.31 17.51 7.37
C ASN A 7 -6.91 18.14 7.53
N LEU A 8 -6.12 17.70 8.52
CA LEU A 8 -4.75 18.14 8.73
C LEU A 8 -3.73 17.27 7.97
N VAL A 9 -4.16 16.15 7.38
CA VAL A 9 -3.27 15.27 6.62
C VAL A 9 -3.12 15.80 5.20
N ILE A 10 -1.89 16.16 4.84
CA ILE A 10 -1.56 16.67 3.51
C ILE A 10 -1.23 15.48 2.60
N PHE A 11 -1.92 15.41 1.47
CA PHE A 11 -1.59 14.49 0.39
C PHE A 11 -0.60 15.13 -0.56
N THR A 12 0.50 14.45 -0.85
CA THR A 12 1.51 14.93 -1.81
C THR A 12 1.75 13.89 -2.88
N GLU A 13 1.62 14.29 -4.14
CA GLU A 13 2.01 13.45 -5.27
C GLU A 13 3.53 13.51 -5.44
N GLU A 14 4.21 12.37 -5.27
CA GLU A 14 5.64 12.25 -5.56
C GLU A 14 5.80 12.08 -7.09
N GLN A 15 6.35 13.10 -7.76
CA GLN A 15 6.80 12.95 -9.15
C GLN A 15 8.12 12.19 -9.17
N GLN A 16 8.16 11.04 -9.85
CA GLN A 16 9.42 10.30 -10.03
C GLN A 16 9.65 9.86 -11.47
N PRO A 17 10.86 10.08 -12.01
CA PRO A 17 11.37 9.42 -13.20
C PRO A 17 12.07 8.13 -12.76
N LEU A 18 11.43 6.98 -12.89
CA LEU A 18 12.11 5.71 -12.66
C LEU A 18 12.18 4.92 -13.98
N ILE A 19 13.37 4.96 -14.57
CA ILE A 19 13.76 4.02 -15.63
C ILE A 19 13.97 2.68 -14.95
N TYR A 20 12.94 1.84 -14.98
CA TYR A 20 13.04 0.46 -14.56
C TYR A 20 13.48 -0.38 -15.75
N THR A 21 14.72 -0.83 -15.74
CA THR A 21 15.17 -1.91 -16.64
C THR A 21 14.55 -3.22 -16.18
N PRO A 22 13.95 -4.03 -17.08
CA PRO A 22 13.45 -5.35 -16.73
C PRO A 22 14.56 -6.19 -16.11
N LEU A 23 14.31 -6.82 -14.95
CA LEU A 23 15.25 -7.81 -14.41
C LEU A 23 15.16 -9.09 -15.25
N GLU A 24 16.29 -9.52 -15.81
CA GLU A 24 16.45 -10.74 -16.63
C GLU A 24 16.24 -12.06 -15.84
N PHE A 25 15.70 -12.01 -14.62
CA PHE A 25 15.72 -13.13 -13.66
C PHE A 25 14.40 -13.90 -13.52
N LEU A 26 13.32 -13.48 -14.18
CA LEU A 26 12.07 -14.24 -14.22
C LEU A 26 12.05 -15.14 -15.45
N ASP A 27 11.69 -16.42 -15.26
CA ASP A 27 11.42 -17.29 -16.41
C ASP A 27 10.28 -16.69 -17.27
N SER A 28 10.34 -16.89 -18.59
CA SER A 28 9.40 -16.29 -19.56
C SER A 28 7.94 -16.56 -19.19
N GLN A 29 7.63 -17.75 -18.68
CA GLN A 29 6.27 -18.14 -18.33
C GLN A 29 5.76 -17.37 -17.10
N THR A 30 6.61 -17.15 -16.11
CA THR A 30 6.27 -16.36 -14.91
C THR A 30 6.12 -14.89 -15.27
N ALA A 31 7.02 -14.33 -16.11
CA ALA A 31 6.91 -12.96 -16.60
C ALA A 31 5.61 -12.73 -17.38
N GLU A 32 5.24 -13.64 -18.28
CA GLU A 32 3.97 -13.59 -19.02
C GLU A 32 2.74 -13.64 -18.09
N ARG A 33 2.76 -14.52 -17.08
CA ARG A 33 1.67 -14.62 -16.09
C ARG A 33 1.52 -13.35 -15.26
N LEU A 34 2.64 -12.73 -14.87
CA LEU A 34 2.63 -11.45 -14.16
C LEU A 34 2.11 -10.33 -15.06
N ALA A 35 2.54 -10.27 -16.32
CA ALA A 35 2.03 -9.30 -17.29
C ALA A 35 0.51 -9.45 -17.50
N GLU A 36 0.02 -10.68 -17.63
CA GLU A 36 -1.41 -10.94 -17.77
C GLU A 36 -2.21 -10.56 -16.50
N SER A 37 -1.63 -10.80 -15.32
CA SER A 37 -2.24 -10.37 -14.05
C SER A 37 -2.29 -8.84 -13.96
N ALA A 38 -1.23 -8.13 -14.36
CA ALA A 38 -1.20 -6.67 -14.41
C ALA A 38 -2.23 -6.12 -15.40
N ARG A 39 -2.37 -6.74 -16.58
CA ARG A 39 -3.40 -6.40 -17.56
C ARG A 39 -4.79 -6.59 -16.99
N LYS A 40 -5.09 -7.75 -16.38
CA LYS A 40 -6.38 -8.02 -15.75
C LYS A 40 -6.66 -7.09 -14.58
N LEU A 41 -5.65 -6.68 -13.82
CA LEU A 41 -5.79 -5.69 -12.76
C LEU A 41 -6.16 -4.32 -13.33
N ALA A 42 -5.59 -3.92 -14.46
CA ALA A 42 -5.90 -2.65 -15.12
C ALA A 42 -7.30 -2.62 -15.74
N VAL A 43 -7.62 -3.61 -16.60
CA VAL A 43 -8.83 -3.56 -17.44
C VAL A 43 -9.98 -4.46 -16.97
N GLY A 44 -9.73 -5.34 -15.99
CA GLY A 44 -10.73 -6.28 -15.51
C GLY A 44 -11.91 -5.55 -14.84
N ASN A 45 -13.14 -5.96 -15.19
CA ASN A 45 -14.38 -5.39 -14.66
C ASN A 45 -14.94 -6.15 -13.44
N VAL A 46 -14.43 -7.34 -13.14
CA VAL A 46 -14.90 -8.16 -12.01
C VAL A 46 -14.18 -7.73 -10.73
N ALA A 47 -14.79 -6.78 -10.01
CA ALA A 47 -14.25 -6.19 -8.79
C ALA A 47 -13.75 -7.23 -7.76
N GLY A 48 -14.51 -8.30 -7.55
CA GLY A 48 -14.19 -9.35 -6.58
C GLY A 48 -12.95 -10.19 -6.92
N THR A 49 -12.41 -10.10 -8.14
CA THR A 49 -11.23 -10.89 -8.55
C THR A 49 -9.94 -10.09 -8.58
N LYS A 50 -10.00 -8.75 -8.47
CA LYS A 50 -8.80 -7.91 -8.57
C LYS A 50 -7.77 -8.23 -7.48
N TYR A 51 -8.20 -8.62 -6.29
CA TYR A 51 -7.28 -9.01 -5.22
C TYR A 51 -6.43 -10.23 -5.59
N LEU A 52 -6.98 -11.22 -6.32
CA LEU A 52 -6.24 -12.40 -6.76
C LEU A 52 -5.11 -12.03 -7.72
N TRP A 53 -5.36 -11.05 -8.59
CA TRP A 53 -4.34 -10.54 -9.52
C TRP A 53 -3.25 -9.80 -8.76
N VAL A 54 -3.61 -9.02 -7.75
CA VAL A 54 -2.65 -8.35 -6.85
C VAL A 54 -1.83 -9.36 -6.05
N GLU A 55 -2.45 -10.40 -5.50
CA GLU A 55 -1.73 -11.47 -4.80
C GLU A 55 -0.69 -12.13 -5.71
N ASN A 56 -1.05 -12.46 -6.94
CA ASN A 56 -0.09 -13.00 -7.91
C ASN A 56 1.06 -12.02 -8.21
N LEU A 57 0.76 -10.74 -8.38
CA LEU A 57 1.73 -9.68 -8.68
C LEU A 57 2.67 -9.37 -7.51
N ILE A 58 2.14 -9.39 -6.29
CA ILE A 58 2.90 -9.04 -5.08
C ILE A 58 3.67 -10.25 -4.58
N LEU A 59 3.07 -11.44 -4.50
CA LEU A 59 3.70 -12.59 -3.85
C LEU A 59 4.65 -13.37 -4.76
N ARG A 60 4.49 -13.26 -6.09
CA ARG A 60 5.31 -13.94 -7.11
C ARG A 60 5.60 -15.42 -6.81
N LYS A 61 4.58 -16.18 -6.37
CA LYS A 61 4.72 -17.59 -5.96
C LYS A 61 5.89 -17.85 -4.98
N GLY A 62 6.19 -16.88 -4.11
CA GLY A 62 7.18 -17.03 -3.05
C GLY A 62 8.57 -16.47 -3.36
N THR A 63 8.85 -15.97 -4.58
CA THR A 63 10.10 -15.26 -4.86
C THR A 63 10.10 -13.81 -4.35
N SER A 64 8.92 -13.27 -4.04
CA SER A 64 8.82 -11.93 -3.46
C SER A 64 9.30 -11.91 -2.01
N PRO A 65 9.87 -10.77 -1.56
CA PRO A 65 10.09 -10.49 -0.15
C PRO A 65 8.79 -10.30 0.64
N ILE A 66 7.65 -10.09 -0.05
CA ILE A 66 6.34 -9.84 0.56
C ILE A 66 5.59 -11.16 0.76
N THR A 67 4.91 -11.29 1.90
CA THR A 67 4.05 -12.44 2.25
C THR A 67 2.71 -11.98 2.83
N HIS A 68 1.75 -12.89 2.90
CA HIS A 68 0.44 -12.62 3.51
C HIS A 68 0.55 -12.29 5.00
N SER A 69 -0.28 -11.36 5.44
CA SER A 69 -0.53 -11.10 6.85
C SER A 69 -1.78 -11.86 7.28
N LYS A 70 -1.65 -12.77 8.26
CA LYS A 70 -2.75 -13.61 8.77
C LYS A 70 -3.72 -12.89 9.72
N THR A 71 -3.60 -11.57 9.85
CA THR A 71 -4.28 -10.80 10.90
C THR A 71 -5.46 -10.01 10.36
N HIS A 72 -6.51 -9.90 11.19
CA HIS A 72 -7.68 -9.12 10.85
C HIS A 72 -7.38 -7.61 10.88
N PHE A 73 -7.59 -6.99 9.72
CA PHE A 73 -7.60 -5.55 9.55
C PHE A 73 -8.82 -4.95 10.28
N SER A 74 -8.60 -3.92 11.10
CA SER A 74 -9.66 -3.23 11.85
C SER A 74 -9.15 -1.88 12.32
N PHE A 75 -10.02 -0.87 12.31
CA PHE A 75 -9.75 0.44 12.88
C PHE A 75 -10.28 0.55 14.30
N TYR A 76 -9.50 1.18 15.18
CA TYR A 76 -9.89 1.45 16.56
C TYR A 76 -9.84 2.94 16.86
N TYR A 77 -10.83 3.44 17.58
CA TYR A 77 -10.87 4.80 18.10
C TYR A 77 -11.51 4.80 19.48
N GLY A 78 -10.86 5.40 20.48
CA GLY A 78 -11.34 5.43 21.86
C GLY A 78 -11.68 4.03 22.39
N GLN A 79 -10.78 3.07 22.18
CA GLN A 79 -10.93 1.64 22.52
C GLN A 79 -12.08 0.90 21.81
N ARG A 80 -12.80 1.54 20.89
CA ARG A 80 -13.90 0.93 20.15
C ARG A 80 -13.45 0.58 18.74
N ARG A 81 -13.78 -0.63 18.29
CA ARG A 81 -13.65 -1.01 16.89
C ARG A 81 -14.64 -0.21 16.07
N VAL A 82 -14.13 0.59 15.14
CA VAL A 82 -14.94 1.28 14.15
C VAL A 82 -15.04 0.36 12.94
N ARG A 83 -16.26 0.09 12.47
CA ARG A 83 -16.47 -0.70 11.26
C ARG A 83 -16.05 0.11 10.03
N LEU A 84 -14.77 0.01 9.66
CA LEU A 84 -14.34 0.23 8.28
C LEU A 84 -14.76 -0.99 7.44
N ALA A 85 -14.70 -0.91 6.11
CA ALA A 85 -14.96 -2.06 5.25
C ALA A 85 -13.79 -3.06 5.33
N ASP A 86 -13.61 -3.66 6.51
CA ASP A 86 -12.48 -4.50 6.87
C ASP A 86 -12.27 -5.68 5.89
N ALA A 87 -13.35 -6.12 5.23
CA ALA A 87 -13.33 -7.22 4.27
C ALA A 87 -12.78 -6.85 2.88
N ARG A 88 -12.51 -5.57 2.61
CA ARG A 88 -12.06 -5.07 1.29
C ARG A 88 -10.58 -4.67 1.27
N VAL A 89 -9.89 -4.79 2.40
CA VAL A 89 -8.45 -4.50 2.52
C VAL A 89 -7.69 -5.81 2.73
N HIS A 90 -6.83 -6.14 1.78
CA HIS A 90 -5.94 -7.30 1.90
C HIS A 90 -4.61 -6.85 2.49
N THR A 91 -4.10 -7.57 3.49
CA THR A 91 -2.90 -7.17 4.21
C THR A 91 -1.73 -8.10 3.95
N PHE A 92 -0.56 -7.51 3.81
CA PHE A 92 0.72 -8.15 3.51
C PHE A 92 1.80 -7.57 4.42
N ARG A 93 2.94 -8.26 4.49
CA ARG A 93 4.11 -7.84 5.27
C ARG A 93 5.38 -8.35 4.61
N ILE A 94 6.53 -7.87 5.04
CA ILE A 94 7.80 -8.48 4.65
C ILE A 94 7.94 -9.84 5.36
N LYS A 95 8.60 -10.80 4.71
CA LYS A 95 8.91 -12.09 5.31
C LYS A 95 9.83 -11.89 6.53
N ASP A 96 9.50 -12.55 7.64
CA ASP A 96 10.26 -12.45 8.90
C ASP A 96 11.73 -12.89 8.75
N GLU A 97 12.01 -13.75 7.77
CA GLU A 97 13.34 -14.23 7.40
C GLU A 97 14.24 -13.11 6.84
N ILE A 98 13.64 -12.06 6.28
CA ILE A 98 14.32 -10.92 5.66
C ILE A 98 14.35 -9.79 6.69
N SER A 99 15.16 -9.95 7.72
CA SER A 99 15.36 -8.92 8.75
C SER A 99 16.31 -7.84 8.21
N ILE A 100 15.73 -6.79 7.61
CA ILE A 100 16.42 -5.53 7.42
C ILE A 100 16.02 -4.63 8.59
N PRO A 101 16.97 -4.09 9.36
CA PRO A 101 16.68 -3.53 10.68
C PRO A 101 15.77 -2.28 10.67
N HIS A 102 15.35 -1.76 9.51
CA HIS A 102 14.73 -0.44 9.38
C HIS A 102 13.48 -0.38 8.48
N ALA A 103 13.03 -1.49 7.87
CA ALA A 103 11.97 -1.44 6.86
C ALA A 103 11.02 -2.65 6.88
N ASP A 104 10.24 -2.84 7.94
CA ASP A 104 9.10 -3.78 7.88
C ASP A 104 7.78 -3.01 7.67
N PRO A 105 7.48 -2.51 6.47
CA PRO A 105 6.22 -1.82 6.25
C PRO A 105 5.04 -2.78 6.33
N MET A 106 3.98 -2.34 7.02
CA MET A 106 2.68 -3.01 6.88
C MET A 106 2.06 -2.59 5.55
N ILE A 107 1.84 -3.58 4.69
CA ILE A 107 1.38 -3.37 3.32
C ILE A 107 -0.12 -3.70 3.24
N GLY A 108 -0.89 -2.82 2.60
CA GLY A 108 -2.29 -3.04 2.28
C GLY A 108 -2.54 -3.01 0.77
N TYR A 109 -3.58 -3.71 0.33
CA TYR A 109 -4.22 -3.51 -0.96
C TYR A 109 -5.68 -3.14 -0.74
N TYR A 110 -6.13 -2.06 -1.38
CA TYR A 110 -7.52 -1.62 -1.36
C TYR A 110 -7.99 -1.32 -2.78
N ARG A 111 -9.10 -1.96 -3.19
CA ARG A 111 -9.86 -1.51 -4.35
C ARG A 111 -10.68 -0.30 -3.91
N TYR A 112 -10.39 0.87 -4.47
CA TYR A 112 -11.14 2.08 -4.16
C TYR A 112 -12.63 1.85 -4.42
N SER A 113 -13.39 1.89 -3.34
CA SER A 113 -14.84 1.70 -3.36
C SER A 113 -15.53 2.52 -2.26
N ALA A 114 -14.84 3.57 -1.80
CA ALA A 114 -15.30 4.42 -0.70
C ALA A 114 -16.66 5.06 -1.04
N ASP A 115 -16.93 5.40 -2.30
CA ASP A 115 -18.23 5.93 -2.71
C ASP A 115 -19.36 4.93 -2.63
N GLU A 116 -19.14 3.67 -3.01
CA GLU A 116 -20.11 2.58 -2.83
C GLU A 116 -20.43 2.44 -1.33
N GLU A 117 -19.40 2.42 -0.50
CA GLU A 117 -19.52 2.24 0.95
C GLU A 117 -20.20 3.43 1.64
N ARG A 118 -19.86 4.67 1.24
CA ARG A 118 -20.54 5.88 1.69
C ARG A 118 -22.02 5.85 1.32
N LYS A 119 -22.35 5.51 0.08
CA LYS A 119 -23.74 5.44 -0.39
C LYS A 119 -24.55 4.41 0.40
N GLU A 120 -23.96 3.26 0.69
CA GLU A 120 -24.60 2.22 1.50
C GLU A 120 -24.88 2.72 2.92
N LYS A 121 -23.88 3.32 3.58
CA LYS A 121 -24.01 3.82 4.97
C LYS A 121 -24.84 5.10 5.10
N LEU A 122 -24.88 5.92 4.07
CA LEU A 122 -25.62 7.19 4.01
C LEU A 122 -26.91 7.04 3.19
N ARG A 123 -27.45 5.83 3.09
CA ARG A 123 -28.77 5.62 2.52
C ARG A 123 -29.84 6.09 3.49
N ALA A 124 -30.75 6.94 3.01
CA ALA A 124 -31.93 7.34 3.77
C ALA A 124 -32.76 6.10 4.15
N PRO A 125 -33.27 6.00 5.40
CA PRO A 125 -34.18 4.93 5.79
C PRO A 125 -35.39 4.89 4.87
N ARG A 126 -35.93 3.70 4.64
CA ARG A 126 -37.18 3.57 3.89
C ARG A 126 -38.31 4.24 4.67
N PRO A 127 -39.14 5.05 4.00
CA PRO A 127 -40.25 5.72 4.64
C PRO A 127 -41.33 4.72 5.11
N PRO A 128 -42.06 5.03 6.20
CA PRO A 128 -43.20 4.22 6.61
C PRO A 128 -44.26 4.19 5.49
N ARG A 129 -44.83 3.00 5.23
CA ARG A 129 -45.96 2.79 4.29
C ARG A 129 -45.68 3.14 2.83
N GLY A 130 -44.42 3.27 2.40
CA GLY A 130 -44.07 3.51 0.99
C GLY A 130 -44.38 4.92 0.48
N LEU A 131 -44.59 5.89 1.36
CA LEU A 131 -44.75 7.32 1.02
C LEU A 131 -43.40 7.95 0.69
N ASP A 132 -43.33 9.00 -0.11
CA ASP A 132 -42.05 9.69 -0.36
C ASP A 132 -41.57 10.49 0.86
N ASN A 133 -40.24 10.53 1.05
CA ASN A 133 -39.59 11.27 2.14
C ASN A 133 -38.41 12.08 1.62
N ASP A 134 -38.72 12.95 0.66
CA ASP A 134 -37.76 13.78 -0.05
C ASP A 134 -36.90 14.64 0.89
N PRO A 135 -37.42 15.26 1.97
CA PRO A 135 -36.57 16.05 2.88
C PRO A 135 -35.48 15.21 3.55
N VAL A 136 -35.79 13.96 3.93
CA VAL A 136 -34.79 13.04 4.49
C VAL A 136 -33.82 12.59 3.41
N GLN A 137 -34.29 12.26 2.21
CA GLN A 137 -33.40 11.92 1.10
C GLN A 137 -32.41 13.05 0.78
N GLN A 138 -32.89 14.30 0.71
CA GLN A 138 -32.06 15.49 0.50
C GLN A 138 -31.04 15.68 1.62
N LYS A 139 -31.44 15.51 2.88
CA LYS A 139 -30.53 15.59 4.03
C LYS A 139 -29.39 14.57 3.96
N TYR A 140 -29.70 13.33 3.58
CA TYR A 140 -28.68 12.28 3.42
C TYR A 140 -27.81 12.52 2.17
N GLY A 141 -28.40 12.99 1.07
CA GLY A 141 -27.67 13.41 -0.12
C GLY A 141 -26.68 14.56 0.16
N ALA A 142 -27.09 15.56 0.93
CA ALA A 142 -26.21 16.65 1.38
C ALA A 142 -25.04 16.14 2.23
N ARG A 143 -25.29 15.17 3.13
CA ARG A 143 -24.22 14.52 3.91
C ARG A 143 -23.26 13.72 3.03
N TYR A 144 -23.78 12.97 2.05
CA TYR A 144 -22.97 12.23 1.10
C TYR A 144 -22.04 13.17 0.31
N ARG A 145 -22.59 14.25 -0.26
CA ARG A 145 -21.79 15.26 -0.98
C ARG A 145 -20.72 15.89 -0.10
N LYS A 146 -21.04 16.23 1.15
CA LYS A 146 -20.06 16.79 2.10
C LYS A 146 -18.90 15.84 2.44
N LEU A 147 -19.12 14.54 2.34
CA LEU A 147 -18.13 13.52 2.70
C LEU A 147 -17.41 12.92 1.49
N THR A 148 -17.85 13.25 0.28
CA THR A 148 -17.25 12.79 -0.96
C THR A 148 -16.25 13.84 -1.41
N PRO A 149 -14.95 13.52 -1.47
CA PRO A 149 -13.96 14.48 -1.95
C PRO A 149 -14.15 14.74 -3.45
N GLU A 150 -13.70 15.91 -3.92
CA GLU A 150 -13.68 16.22 -5.36
C GLU A 150 -12.65 15.33 -6.08
N ASP A 151 -11.48 15.13 -5.47
CA ASP A 151 -10.47 14.20 -5.92
C ASP A 151 -10.42 12.97 -4.99
N TRP A 152 -10.77 11.81 -5.53
CA TRP A 152 -10.74 10.54 -4.80
C TRP A 152 -9.34 10.17 -4.29
N ARG A 153 -8.28 10.70 -4.90
CA ARG A 153 -6.89 10.44 -4.48
C ARG A 153 -6.55 11.12 -3.16
N GLN A 154 -7.29 12.17 -2.79
CA GLN A 154 -7.13 12.90 -1.54
C GLN A 154 -8.21 12.51 -0.52
N ASP A 155 -8.81 11.33 -0.70
CA ASP A 155 -9.90 10.88 0.13
C ASP A 155 -9.43 10.57 1.56
N PRO A 156 -9.99 11.23 2.60
CA PRO A 156 -9.69 10.93 4.00
C PRO A 156 -9.94 9.46 4.39
N TYR A 157 -10.76 8.74 3.63
CA TYR A 157 -10.96 7.31 3.80
C TYR A 157 -9.66 6.51 3.64
N LEU A 158 -8.77 6.92 2.72
CA LEU A 158 -7.47 6.30 2.53
C LEU A 158 -6.57 6.49 3.76
N VAL A 159 -6.64 7.66 4.41
CA VAL A 159 -5.95 7.93 5.67
C VAL A 159 -6.42 6.97 6.77
N CYS A 160 -7.72 6.75 6.90
CA CYS A 160 -8.27 5.78 7.85
C CYS A 160 -7.73 4.36 7.60
N ILE A 161 -7.57 3.96 6.33
CA ILE A 161 -7.00 2.66 5.98
C ILE A 161 -5.53 2.58 6.38
N LEU A 162 -4.73 3.60 6.05
CA LEU A 162 -3.31 3.69 6.42
C LEU A 162 -3.12 3.61 7.95
N LEU A 163 -3.93 4.36 8.71
CA LEU A 163 -3.88 4.31 10.18
C LEU A 163 -4.29 2.95 10.74
N SER A 164 -5.24 2.27 10.09
CA SER A 164 -5.62 0.90 10.48
C SER A 164 -4.48 -0.10 10.23
N LEU A 165 -3.71 0.07 9.16
CA LEU A 165 -2.48 -0.70 8.93
C LEU A 165 -1.44 -0.43 10.02
N ALA A 166 -1.27 0.84 10.43
CA ALA A 166 -0.33 1.22 11.49
C ALA A 166 -0.75 0.63 12.85
N GLN A 167 -2.04 0.70 13.20
CA GLN A 167 -2.60 0.03 14.38
C GLN A 167 -2.43 -1.49 14.33
N LEU A 168 -2.53 -2.08 13.14
CA LEU A 168 -2.25 -3.51 12.96
C LEU A 168 -0.78 -3.84 13.21
N GLN A 169 0.14 -3.01 12.72
CA GLN A 169 1.57 -3.16 12.95
C GLN A 169 1.92 -3.00 14.43
N GLN A 170 1.38 -1.97 15.10
CA GLN A 170 1.57 -1.72 16.54
C GLN A 170 1.17 -2.93 17.40
N ARG A 171 0.07 -3.62 17.07
CA ARG A 171 -0.38 -4.81 17.80
C ARG A 171 0.55 -6.02 17.62
N LYS A 172 1.35 -6.06 16.55
CA LYS A 172 2.33 -7.13 16.28
C LYS A 172 3.71 -6.80 16.83
N ALA A 173 4.09 -5.52 16.84
CA ALA A 173 5.39 -5.08 17.33
C ALA A 173 5.42 -5.13 18.86
N TYR A 174 5.98 -6.22 19.41
CA TYR A 174 6.44 -6.24 20.80
C TYR A 174 7.81 -5.54 20.87
N GLY A 175 7.83 -4.22 20.73
CA GLY A 175 9.07 -3.43 20.59
C GLY A 175 8.87 -1.95 20.90
N PRO A 176 9.96 -1.16 20.93
CA PRO A 176 9.93 0.23 21.40
C PRO A 176 8.99 1.11 20.58
N ARG A 177 8.44 2.12 21.25
CA ARG A 177 7.56 3.15 20.69
C ARG A 177 8.32 3.90 19.61
N GLY A 178 7.94 3.70 18.34
CA GLY A 178 8.63 4.26 17.19
C GLY A 178 7.68 4.72 16.07
N ILE A 179 8.19 4.73 14.85
CA ILE A 179 7.45 5.09 13.63
C ILE A 179 6.95 3.79 12.98
N PHE A 180 5.67 3.78 12.58
CA PHE A 180 5.04 2.67 11.88
C PHE A 180 4.99 2.98 10.38
N LEU A 181 5.76 2.23 9.60
CA LEU A 181 5.81 2.37 8.14
C LEU A 181 4.59 1.65 7.54
N VAL A 182 3.74 2.38 6.84
CA VAL A 182 2.58 1.82 6.15
C VAL A 182 2.60 2.15 4.67
N ARG A 183 2.21 1.17 3.85
CA ARG A 183 2.17 1.28 2.40
C ARG A 183 0.85 0.70 1.90
N LEU A 184 0.14 1.42 1.05
CA LEU A 184 -1.17 1.01 0.55
C LEU A 184 -1.21 1.09 -0.97
N LEU A 185 -1.31 -0.07 -1.62
CA LEU A 185 -1.63 -0.17 -3.03
C LEU A 185 -3.14 0.07 -3.22
N VAL A 186 -3.49 1.07 -4.01
CA VAL A 186 -4.86 1.40 -4.37
C VAL A 186 -5.05 1.30 -5.87
N THR A 187 -6.14 0.64 -6.27
CA THR A 187 -6.62 0.68 -7.65
C THR A 187 -8.02 1.24 -7.68
N ASN A 188 -8.32 2.06 -8.68
CA ASN A 188 -9.67 2.51 -8.96
C ASN A 188 -10.23 1.69 -10.13
N MET A 189 -11.54 1.44 -10.16
CA MET A 189 -12.18 0.78 -11.31
C MET A 189 -12.31 1.72 -12.51
N ASP A 190 -12.38 3.03 -12.25
CA ASP A 190 -12.51 4.07 -13.26
C ASP A 190 -11.15 4.45 -13.85
N ASP A 191 -10.06 4.20 -13.12
CA ASP A 191 -8.69 4.41 -13.59
C ASP A 191 -8.09 3.11 -14.13
N ARG A 192 -7.78 3.10 -15.42
CA ARG A 192 -7.21 1.94 -16.13
C ARG A 192 -5.74 2.17 -16.50
N ASP A 193 -5.22 3.36 -16.23
CA ASP A 193 -3.89 3.78 -16.65
C ASP A 193 -2.91 3.64 -15.49
N ASP A 194 -3.33 3.99 -14.27
CA ASP A 194 -2.47 4.03 -13.10
C ASP A 194 -3.01 3.21 -11.91
N ALA A 195 -2.08 2.58 -11.19
CA ALA A 195 -2.26 2.18 -9.81
C ALA A 195 -1.56 3.19 -8.89
N TYR A 196 -1.96 3.25 -7.62
CA TYR A 196 -1.48 4.28 -6.71
C TYR A 196 -0.88 3.62 -5.48
N VAL A 197 0.35 3.98 -5.13
CA VAL A 197 0.99 3.51 -3.89
C VAL A 197 1.07 4.66 -2.91
N TYR A 198 0.25 4.60 -1.87
CA TYR A 198 0.27 5.56 -0.77
C TYR A 198 1.28 5.12 0.28
N LYS A 199 2.02 6.07 0.82
CA LYS A 199 3.05 5.89 1.84
C LYS A 199 2.77 6.86 2.98
N ALA A 200 2.83 6.34 4.20
CA ALA A 200 2.81 7.17 5.39
C ALA A 200 3.68 6.54 6.46
N ASP A 201 4.34 7.40 7.23
CA ASP A 201 5.20 7.03 8.33
C ASP A 201 4.53 7.55 9.60
N VAL A 202 3.84 6.66 10.31
CA VAL A 202 2.86 7.04 11.34
C VAL A 202 3.53 7.01 12.72
N PRO A 203 3.58 8.14 13.45
CA PRO A 203 4.17 8.17 14.77
C PRO A 203 3.31 7.41 15.79
N TYR A 204 3.96 6.74 16.74
CA TYR A 204 3.28 6.05 17.83
C TYR A 204 2.34 6.95 18.62
N GLN A 205 2.70 8.22 18.80
CA GLN A 205 1.93 9.20 19.54
C GLN A 205 0.54 9.43 18.92
N LEU A 206 0.46 9.46 17.58
CA LEU A 206 -0.80 9.54 16.85
C LEU A 206 -1.65 8.30 17.09
N LEU A 207 -1.07 7.10 17.10
CA LEU A 207 -1.84 5.89 17.40
C LEU A 207 -2.36 5.87 18.84
N GLU A 208 -1.56 6.37 19.79
CA GLU A 208 -2.00 6.55 21.17
C GLU A 208 -3.12 7.59 21.31
N SER A 209 -3.12 8.69 20.53
CA SER A 209 -4.21 9.67 20.57
C SER A 209 -5.50 9.11 19.94
N LEU A 210 -5.41 8.22 18.95
CA LEU A 210 -6.56 7.46 18.47
C LEU A 210 -7.10 6.51 19.53
N HIS A 211 -6.22 5.90 20.34
CA HIS A 211 -6.61 5.02 21.44
C HIS A 211 -7.20 5.78 22.63
N CYS A 212 -6.62 6.93 22.97
CA CYS A 212 -6.98 7.84 24.05
C CYS A 212 -7.26 9.25 23.49
N PRO A 213 -8.48 9.54 23.02
CA PRO A 213 -8.81 10.79 22.33
C PRO A 213 -8.73 12.06 23.18
N THR A 214 -8.52 11.92 24.50
CA THR A 214 -8.33 13.04 25.42
C THR A 214 -6.87 13.47 25.54
N ARG A 215 -5.94 12.72 24.95
CA ARG A 215 -4.52 13.12 24.87
C ARG A 215 -4.38 14.35 23.97
N SER A 216 -3.44 15.24 24.33
CA SER A 216 -3.01 16.31 23.43
C SER A 216 -2.47 15.75 22.11
N ILE A 217 -2.64 16.52 21.04
CA ILE A 217 -2.11 16.25 19.69
C ILE A 217 -0.95 17.19 19.34
N GLU A 218 -0.47 17.98 20.30
CA GLU A 218 0.59 18.98 20.12
C GLU A 218 2.01 18.38 20.27
N ASP A 219 2.12 17.13 20.70
CA ASP A 219 3.39 16.45 20.99
C ASP A 219 3.89 15.58 19.83
N PHE A 220 3.27 15.67 18.65
CA PHE A 220 3.72 15.03 17.42
C PHE A 220 3.23 15.78 16.17
N ASP A 221 3.95 15.59 15.07
CA ASP A 221 3.51 16.07 13.77
C ASP A 221 2.60 15.04 13.09
N PHE A 222 1.54 15.54 12.45
CA PHE A 222 0.69 14.68 11.64
C PHE A 222 1.49 14.09 10.47
N PRO A 223 1.33 12.78 10.17
CA PRO A 223 2.07 12.16 9.10
C PRO A 223 1.65 12.74 7.76
N GLN A 224 2.63 13.05 6.93
CA GLN A 224 2.40 13.34 5.52
C GLN A 224 2.01 12.05 4.81
N VAL A 225 1.01 12.11 3.93
CA VAL A 225 0.63 10.98 3.08
C VAL A 225 1.13 11.29 1.68
N ASN A 226 2.18 10.59 1.28
CA ASN A 226 2.70 10.68 -0.08
C ASN A 226 2.07 9.59 -0.92
N TYR A 227 1.87 9.83 -2.21
CA TYR A 227 1.51 8.77 -3.14
C TYR A 227 2.25 8.88 -4.45
N VAL A 228 2.52 7.73 -5.05
CA VAL A 228 3.14 7.60 -6.36
C VAL A 228 2.12 6.96 -7.30
N LYS A 229 1.99 7.53 -8.49
CA LYS A 229 1.31 6.89 -9.63
C LYS A 229 2.25 5.87 -10.27
N VAL A 230 1.77 4.64 -10.38
CA VAL A 230 2.46 3.55 -11.03
C VAL A 230 1.66 3.17 -12.27
N PRO A 231 2.10 3.59 -13.46
CA PRO A 231 1.43 3.22 -14.70
C PRO A 231 1.32 1.72 -14.82
N PHE A 232 0.18 1.20 -15.25
CA PHE A 232 0.02 -0.24 -15.49
C PHE A 232 0.89 -0.71 -16.65
N LYS A 233 1.05 0.12 -17.67
CA LYS A 233 1.90 -0.18 -18.83
C LYS A 233 3.35 0.28 -18.58
N PRO A 234 4.35 -0.47 -19.06
CA PRO A 234 4.24 -1.81 -19.64
C PRO A 234 3.90 -2.85 -18.56
N TYR A 235 3.01 -3.79 -18.90
CA TYR A 235 2.50 -4.79 -17.97
C TYR A 235 3.57 -5.77 -17.47
N SER A 236 4.57 -6.06 -18.32
CA SER A 236 5.67 -6.97 -18.01
C SER A 236 6.46 -6.57 -16.78
N THR A 237 6.73 -5.27 -16.60
CA THR A 237 7.51 -4.77 -15.46
C THR A 237 6.65 -4.17 -14.35
N PHE A 238 5.32 -4.20 -14.46
CA PHE A 238 4.41 -3.60 -13.46
C PHE A 238 4.61 -4.19 -12.06
N SER A 239 4.74 -5.51 -11.95
CA SER A 239 4.98 -6.19 -10.67
C SER A 239 6.24 -5.67 -9.98
N GLU A 240 7.30 -5.36 -10.73
CA GLU A 240 8.57 -4.86 -10.19
C GLU A 240 8.43 -3.43 -9.71
N ARG A 241 7.85 -2.55 -10.54
CA ARG A 241 7.60 -1.15 -10.17
C ARG A 241 6.80 -1.05 -8.88
N VAL A 242 5.71 -1.82 -8.79
CA VAL A 242 4.85 -1.82 -7.59
C VAL A 242 5.59 -2.35 -6.37
N GLN A 243 6.35 -3.43 -6.48
CA GLN A 243 7.06 -3.99 -5.33
C GLN A 243 8.13 -3.06 -4.78
N VAL A 244 8.85 -2.35 -5.64
CA VAL A 244 9.84 -1.35 -5.20
C VAL A 244 9.19 -0.24 -4.36
N HIS A 245 7.99 0.22 -4.75
CA HIS A 245 7.27 1.22 -3.97
C HIS A 245 6.63 0.67 -2.68
N LEU A 246 6.31 -0.62 -2.63
CA LEU A 246 5.67 -1.26 -1.46
C LEU A 246 6.66 -1.76 -0.40
N ALA A 247 7.73 -2.43 -0.82
CA ALA A 247 8.73 -2.99 0.09
C ALA A 247 9.91 -2.05 0.28
N GLY A 248 10.34 -1.36 -0.77
CA GLY A 248 11.60 -0.60 -0.81
C GLY A 248 12.54 -1.14 -1.90
N ALA A 249 13.45 -0.29 -2.38
CA ALA A 249 14.42 -0.67 -3.41
C ALA A 249 15.45 -1.68 -2.89
N GLU A 250 15.73 -1.64 -1.59
CA GLU A 250 16.61 -2.56 -0.86
C GLU A 250 16.10 -4.02 -0.85
N TYR A 251 14.81 -4.21 -1.11
CA TYR A 251 14.18 -5.52 -1.24
C TYR A 251 14.10 -6.02 -2.70
N SER A 252 14.52 -5.19 -3.66
CA SER A 252 14.67 -5.60 -5.06
C SER A 252 16.00 -6.34 -5.25
N PRO A 253 16.05 -7.37 -6.11
CA PRO A 253 17.34 -7.90 -6.58
C PRO A 253 18.18 -6.75 -7.12
N ARG A 254 19.45 -6.67 -6.68
CA ARG A 254 20.37 -5.55 -6.94
C ARG A 254 20.36 -5.16 -8.42
N LEU A 255 20.04 -3.88 -8.68
CA LEU A 255 20.43 -3.20 -9.90
C LEU A 255 21.91 -2.82 -9.72
N ASP A 256 22.81 -3.58 -10.33
CA ASP A 256 24.20 -3.12 -10.42
C ASP A 256 24.24 -1.87 -11.32
N PRO A 257 24.90 -0.77 -10.90
CA PRO A 257 25.10 0.38 -11.77
C PRO A 257 25.93 -0.05 -12.99
N ILE A 258 25.31 -0.04 -14.17
CA ILE A 258 26.03 -0.17 -15.44
C ILE A 258 26.90 1.09 -15.59
N GLY A 259 28.18 0.96 -15.28
CA GLY A 259 29.11 2.09 -15.38
C GLY A 259 30.49 1.90 -14.78
N SER A 260 31.09 0.70 -14.85
CA SER A 260 32.56 0.58 -14.72
C SER A 260 33.08 -0.75 -15.29
N THR A 261 32.94 -0.96 -16.59
CA THR A 261 33.75 -1.98 -17.27
C THR A 261 34.12 -1.52 -18.68
N LEU A 262 35.11 -0.63 -18.76
CA LEU A 262 36.06 -0.61 -19.87
C LEU A 262 37.43 -0.23 -19.30
N MET A 263 38.26 -1.25 -19.10
CA MET A 263 39.71 -1.30 -19.40
C MET A 263 40.35 -2.42 -18.57
N GLY A 264 40.30 -3.65 -19.08
CA GLY A 264 41.51 -4.48 -19.04
C GLY A 264 42.43 -4.01 -20.18
N PRO A 265 43.74 -4.32 -20.17
CA PRO A 265 44.27 -5.69 -19.99
C PRO A 265 45.49 -5.70 -19.03
N SER A 266 46.15 -6.76 -18.60
CA SER A 266 46.32 -8.17 -19.00
C SER A 266 47.03 -8.87 -17.83
N SER A 267 46.77 -10.17 -17.61
CA SER A 267 47.60 -11.01 -16.73
C SER A 267 49.07 -11.07 -17.18
N PRO A 268 49.95 -11.57 -16.30
CA PRO A 268 50.55 -12.86 -16.63
C PRO A 268 50.50 -13.91 -15.52
N ARG A 269 50.45 -15.15 -16.01
CA ARG A 269 50.47 -16.44 -15.32
C ARG A 269 51.74 -16.68 -14.47
N GLY A 270 51.54 -17.30 -13.30
CA GLY A 270 52.22 -18.54 -12.91
C GLY A 270 53.46 -18.44 -12.00
N LYS A 271 53.38 -19.02 -10.79
CA LYS A 271 53.99 -20.33 -10.43
C LYS A 271 53.83 -20.63 -8.93
N LYS A 272 53.31 -21.83 -8.63
CA LYS A 272 53.46 -22.53 -7.35
C LYS A 272 54.94 -22.65 -7.00
N ARG A 273 55.32 -22.34 -5.75
CA ARG A 273 56.57 -22.82 -5.16
C ARG A 273 56.28 -23.97 -4.21
N LYS A 274 57.14 -24.99 -4.34
CA LYS A 274 57.20 -26.25 -3.61
C LYS A 274 57.63 -26.00 -2.16
N ARG A 275 57.17 -26.91 -1.30
CA ARG A 275 57.66 -27.18 0.05
C ARG A 275 58.97 -27.95 -0.11
N ASP A 276 60.04 -27.49 0.52
CA ASP A 276 61.26 -28.26 0.71
C ASP A 276 61.25 -28.84 2.14
N GLU A 277 61.60 -30.12 2.20
CA GLU A 277 61.97 -30.86 3.40
C GLU A 277 63.45 -30.59 3.69
N GLU A 278 63.77 -30.32 4.95
CA GLU A 278 64.95 -30.84 5.66
C GLU A 278 64.66 -30.81 7.17
#